data_AF-A0A965LJR8-F1
#
_entry.id   AF-A0A965LJR8-F1
#
_cell.length_a   1.000
_cell.length_b   1.000
_cell.length_c   1.000
_cell.angle_alpha   90.00
_cell.angle_beta   90.00
_cell.angle_gamma   90.00
#
_symmetry.space_group_name_H-M   'P 1'
#
loop_
_entity.id
_entity.type
_entity.pdbx_description
1 polymer ?
#
loop_
_entity_poly.entity_id
_entity_poly.type
_entity_poly.pdbx_seq_one_letter_code
_entity_poly.pdbx_strand_id
1 'polypeptide(L)'
;QVAYNLEKGVDPQPLRKKIADITDSILREEQDTAKLVEESKNKRGKDKKQPVGSRSRPNQNASYDELLALVVELDEQMKAAAAELKFELAARLRDEISELKYTIRQIDKV
;
A
#
# COMPACT_ATOMS: atom_id res chain seq x y z
N GLN A 1 37.78 -22.81 -13.70
CA GLN A 1 36.53 -22.15 -14.16
C GLN A 1 36.75 -21.16 -15.29
N VAL A 2 37.68 -20.19 -15.18
CA VAL A 2 37.89 -19.12 -16.19
C VAL A 2 38.27 -19.67 -17.58
N ALA A 3 39.15 -20.68 -17.65
CA ALA A 3 39.59 -21.27 -18.91
C ALA A 3 38.44 -21.95 -19.70
N TYR A 4 37.55 -22.66 -19.01
CA TYR A 4 36.37 -23.30 -19.62
C TYR A 4 35.36 -22.28 -20.13
N ASN A 5 35.15 -21.18 -19.38
CA ASN A 5 34.25 -20.11 -19.78
C ASN A 5 34.76 -19.40 -21.04
N LEU A 6 36.08 -19.17 -21.14
CA LEU A 6 36.72 -18.56 -22.32
C LEU A 6 36.64 -19.48 -23.55
N GLU A 7 36.90 -20.77 -23.38
CA GLU A 7 36.83 -21.78 -24.45
C GLU A 7 35.39 -21.98 -24.97
N LYS A 8 34.38 -21.70 -24.13
CA LYS A 8 32.96 -21.75 -24.49
C LYS A 8 32.37 -20.39 -24.88
N GLY A 9 33.18 -19.33 -24.94
CA GLY A 9 32.72 -17.98 -25.32
C GLY A 9 31.69 -17.38 -24.37
N VAL A 10 31.65 -17.83 -23.11
CA VAL A 10 30.71 -17.36 -22.09
C VAL A 10 31.39 -16.25 -21.29
N ASP A 11 30.91 -15.02 -21.48
CA ASP A 11 31.35 -13.87 -20.69
C ASP A 11 30.82 -13.97 -19.25
N PRO A 12 31.69 -14.08 -18.24
CA PRO A 12 31.26 -14.19 -16.85
C PRO A 12 30.74 -12.83 -16.34
N GLN A 13 29.46 -12.58 -16.58
CA GLN A 13 28.77 -11.43 -16.00
C GLN A 13 28.47 -11.70 -14.51
N PRO A 14 28.74 -10.73 -13.60
CA PRO A 14 28.40 -10.89 -12.20
C PRO A 14 26.87 -11.02 -12.04
N LEU A 15 26.43 -12.12 -11.43
CA LEU A 15 25.03 -12.35 -11.07
C LEU A 15 24.61 -11.32 -10.01
N ARG A 16 23.98 -10.23 -10.43
CA ARG A 16 23.36 -9.26 -9.51
C ARG A 16 22.02 -9.82 -9.03
N LYS A 17 21.99 -10.39 -7.83
CA LYS A 17 20.75 -10.79 -7.18
C LYS A 17 19.95 -9.51 -6.89
N LYS A 18 18.75 -9.38 -7.48
CA LYS A 18 17.85 -8.25 -7.20
C LYS A 18 17.53 -8.22 -5.71
N ILE A 19 18.00 -7.21 -4.99
CA ILE A 19 17.55 -6.88 -3.64
C ILE A 19 16.22 -6.12 -3.79
N ALA A 20 15.20 -6.76 -4.39
CA ALA A 20 14.00 -6.08 -4.90
C ALA A 20 12.71 -6.47 -4.17
N ASP A 21 12.76 -7.22 -3.07
CA ASP A 21 11.51 -7.77 -2.52
C ASP A 21 10.74 -6.76 -1.66
N ILE A 22 11.42 -6.16 -0.68
CA ILE A 22 10.76 -5.33 0.33
C ILE A 22 10.44 -3.92 -0.16
N THR A 23 11.34 -3.29 -0.92
CA THR A 23 11.14 -1.94 -1.47
C THR A 23 10.04 -1.93 -2.53
N ASP A 24 9.98 -2.95 -3.39
CA ASP A 24 8.93 -3.05 -4.40
C ASP A 24 7.57 -3.31 -3.75
N SER A 25 7.55 -4.05 -2.64
CA SER A 25 6.33 -4.28 -1.86
C SER A 25 5.83 -3.01 -1.16
N ILE A 26 6.71 -2.22 -0.57
CA ILE A 26 6.38 -0.93 0.04
C ILE A 26 5.78 0.01 -1.01
N LEU A 27 6.42 0.10 -2.18
CA LEU A 27 5.99 1.00 -3.24
C LEU A 27 4.62 0.62 -3.83
N ARG A 28 4.28 -0.68 -3.87
CA ARG A 28 2.93 -1.15 -4.22
C ARG A 28 1.90 -0.75 -3.18
N GLU A 29 2.23 -0.89 -1.89
CA GLU A 29 1.31 -0.51 -0.81
C GLU A 29 1.03 0.99 -0.81
N GLU A 30 2.04 1.83 -1.03
CA GLU A 30 1.86 3.28 -1.14
C GLU A 30 0.89 3.64 -2.29
N GLN A 31 1.06 3.00 -3.45
CA GLN A 31 0.16 3.19 -4.60
C GLN A 31 -1.26 2.75 -4.28
N ASP A 32 -1.43 1.66 -3.54
CA ASP A 32 -2.74 1.18 -3.13
C ASP A 32 -3.41 2.11 -2.09
N THR A 33 -2.63 2.66 -1.16
CA THR A 33 -3.11 3.68 -0.21
C THR A 33 -3.59 4.93 -0.94
N ALA A 34 -2.81 5.42 -1.91
CA ALA A 34 -3.18 6.57 -2.72
C ALA A 34 -4.49 6.34 -3.49
N LYS A 35 -4.66 5.15 -4.08
CA LYS A 35 -5.91 4.76 -4.77
C LYS A 35 -7.10 4.73 -3.83
N LEU A 36 -6.95 4.11 -2.66
CA LEU A 36 -8.03 4.03 -1.66
C LEU A 36 -8.50 5.43 -1.23
N VAL A 37 -7.56 6.35 -0.99
CA VAL A 37 -7.86 7.74 -0.64
C VAL A 37 -8.59 8.45 -1.78
N GLU A 38 -8.15 8.29 -3.04
CA GLU A 38 -8.83 8.87 -4.20
C GLU A 38 -10.25 8.31 -4.40
N GLU A 39 -10.44 7.00 -4.22
CA GLU A 39 -11.76 6.37 -4.26
C GLU A 39 -12.70 6.93 -3.19
N SER A 40 -12.21 7.13 -1.97
CA SER A 40 -12.98 7.74 -0.87
C SER A 40 -13.44 9.17 -1.20
N LYS A 41 -12.57 9.99 -1.80
CA LYS A 41 -12.90 11.36 -2.24
C LYS A 41 -13.94 11.37 -3.35
N ASN A 42 -13.81 10.46 -4.31
CA ASN A 42 -14.74 10.33 -5.43
C ASN A 42 -16.15 9.91 -4.97
N LYS A 43 -16.25 9.01 -3.98
CA LYS A 43 -17.54 8.64 -3.35
C LYS A 43 -18.23 9.86 -2.73
N ARG A 44 -17.52 10.65 -1.92
CA ARG A 44 -18.03 11.89 -1.30
C ARG A 44 -18.51 12.93 -2.34
N GLY A 45 -17.85 12.99 -3.50
CA GLY A 45 -18.26 13.87 -4.62
C GLY A 45 -19.53 13.41 -5.34
N LYS A 46 -19.81 12.10 -5.36
CA LYS A 46 -20.95 11.50 -6.05
C LYS A 46 -22.25 11.62 -5.24
N ASP A 47 -22.17 11.53 -3.91
CA ASP A 47 -23.32 11.69 -3.01
C ASP A 47 -23.91 13.11 -3.05
N LYS A 48 -23.13 14.14 -3.39
CA LYS A 48 -23.63 15.51 -3.55
C LYS A 48 -24.60 15.71 -4.74
N LYS A 49 -24.78 14.71 -5.61
CA LYS A 49 -25.68 14.79 -6.78
C LYS A 49 -26.98 13.99 -6.65
N GLN A 50 -27.22 13.27 -5.55
CA GLN A 50 -28.50 12.57 -5.34
C GLN A 50 -29.47 13.40 -4.48
N PRO A 51 -30.77 13.47 -4.85
CA PRO A 51 -31.76 14.21 -4.08
C PRO A 51 -32.01 13.53 -2.73
N VAL A 52 -32.08 14.38 -1.70
CA VAL A 52 -32.58 14.15 -0.34
C VAL A 52 -33.49 12.92 -0.18
N GLY A 53 -32.99 11.84 0.42
CA GLY A 53 -33.83 10.68 0.74
C GLY A 53 -33.13 9.46 1.33
N SER A 54 -31.84 9.25 1.04
CA SER A 54 -31.11 8.13 1.67
C SER A 54 -30.60 8.55 3.04
N ARG A 55 -31.17 7.97 4.10
CA ARG A 55 -30.70 8.14 5.48
C ARG A 55 -29.25 7.65 5.57
N SER A 56 -28.32 8.59 5.46
CA SER A 56 -26.91 8.34 5.75
C SER A 56 -26.82 7.77 7.16
N ARG A 57 -26.37 6.52 7.29
CA ARG A 57 -26.14 5.87 8.59
C ARG A 57 -24.98 6.61 9.27
N PRO A 58 -25.23 7.48 10.27
CA PRO A 58 -24.21 8.43 10.74
C PRO A 58 -23.03 7.72 11.43
N ASN A 59 -23.27 6.50 11.93
CA ASN A 59 -22.30 5.79 12.77
C ASN A 59 -21.27 4.97 11.96
N GLN A 60 -21.63 4.48 10.77
CA GLN A 60 -20.71 3.64 9.98
C GLN A 60 -19.68 4.47 9.20
N ASN A 61 -20.06 5.68 8.78
CA ASN A 61 -19.16 6.58 8.05
C ASN A 61 -18.09 7.20 8.96
N ALA A 62 -18.41 7.48 10.23
CA ALA A 62 -17.43 7.97 11.19
C ALA A 62 -16.31 6.94 11.43
N SER A 63 -16.69 5.66 11.62
CA SER A 63 -15.72 4.57 11.75
C SER A 63 -14.89 4.35 10.48
N TYR A 64 -15.49 4.48 9.29
CA TYR A 64 -14.77 4.42 8.02
C TYR A 64 -13.71 5.53 7.88
N ASP A 65 -14.09 6.77 8.18
CA ASP A 65 -13.22 7.94 8.04
C ASP A 65 -12.04 7.89 9.02
N GLU A 66 -12.28 7.41 10.25
CA GLU A 66 -11.24 7.19 11.27
C GLU A 66 -10.24 6.11 10.83
N LEU A 67 -10.73 4.98 10.28
CA LEU A 67 -9.86 3.93 9.76
C LEU A 67 -9.02 4.41 8.57
N LEU A 68 -9.62 5.21 7.67
CA LEU A 68 -8.91 5.78 6.54
C LEU A 68 -7.81 6.75 7.00
N ALA A 69 -8.09 7.58 8.00
CA ALA A 69 -7.10 8.49 8.58
C ALA A 69 -5.93 7.72 9.20
N LEU A 70 -6.21 6.64 9.95
CA LEU A 70 -5.20 5.78 10.53
C LEU A 70 -4.31 5.11 9.46
N VAL A 71 -4.91 4.65 8.36
CA VAL A 71 -4.15 4.07 7.23
C VAL A 71 -3.17 5.09 6.64
N VAL A 72 -3.59 6.35 6.48
CA VAL A 72 -2.69 7.41 5.96
C VAL A 72 -1.55 7.69 6.94
N GLU A 73 -1.83 7.74 8.23
CA GLU A 73 -0.79 7.95 9.25
C GLU A 73 0.24 6.81 9.25
N LEU A 74 -0.21 5.55 9.21
CA LEU A 74 0.69 4.40 9.17
C LEU A 74 1.49 4.34 7.87
N ASP A 75 0.93 4.76 6.73
CA ASP A 75 1.63 4.86 5.44
C ASP A 75 2.79 5.88 5.52
N GLU A 76 2.57 7.03 6.17
CA GLU A 76 3.64 8.01 6.43
C GLU A 76 4.74 7.45 7.35
N GLN A 77 4.36 6.75 8.42
CA GLN A 77 5.31 6.10 9.32
C GLN A 77 6.11 4.99 8.62
N MET A 78 5.47 4.22 7.74
CA MET A 78 6.13 3.20 6.93
C MET A 78 7.17 3.81 6.00
N LYS A 79 6.85 4.93 5.34
CA LYS A 79 7.79 5.66 4.47
C LYS A 79 8.97 6.21 5.25
N ALA A 80 8.73 6.79 6.42
CA ALA A 80 9.80 7.28 7.29
C ALA A 80 10.74 6.13 7.70
N ALA A 81 10.18 4.98 8.12
CA ALA A 81 10.96 3.80 8.46
C ALA A 81 11.77 3.26 7.26
N ALA A 82 11.18 3.25 6.06
CA ALA A 82 11.87 2.83 4.84
C ALA A 82 13.01 3.79 4.46
N ALA A 83 12.80 5.11 4.59
CA ALA A 83 13.83 6.13 4.36
C ALA A 83 15.01 5.99 5.33
N GLU A 84 14.75 5.56 6.56
CA GLU A 84 15.76 5.26 7.58
C GLU A 84 16.36 3.84 7.47
N LEU A 85 16.06 3.09 6.40
CA LEU A 85 16.51 1.71 6.17
C LEU A 85 16.06 0.70 7.25
N LYS A 86 15.02 1.03 8.02
CA LYS A 86 14.41 0.18 9.07
C LYS A 86 13.39 -0.77 8.45
N PHE A 87 13.85 -1.70 7.62
CA PHE A 87 12.97 -2.55 6.80
C PHE A 87 12.06 -3.49 7.60
N GLU A 88 12.48 -3.99 8.77
CA GLU A 88 11.59 -4.82 9.59
C GLU A 88 10.41 -4.04 10.16
N LEU A 89 10.65 -2.79 10.58
CA LEU A 89 9.59 -1.91 11.04
C LEU A 89 8.65 -1.56 9.88
N ALA A 90 9.21 -1.22 8.72
CA ALA A 90 8.42 -0.94 7.52
C ALA A 90 7.58 -2.16 7.09
N ALA A 91 8.11 -3.39 7.20
CA ALA A 91 7.37 -4.61 6.90
C ALA A 91 6.20 -4.85 7.86
N ARG A 92 6.39 -4.60 9.16
CA ARG A 92 5.31 -4.70 10.15
C ARG A 92 4.20 -3.68 9.85
N LEU A 93 4.58 -2.43 9.62
CA LEU A 93 3.64 -1.36 9.28
C LEU A 93 2.88 -1.66 7.98
N ARG A 94 3.55 -2.24 6.98
CA ARG A 94 2.94 -2.72 5.74
C ARG A 94 1.81 -3.72 6.03
N ASP A 95 2.07 -4.73 6.87
CA ASP A 95 1.09 -5.77 7.17
C ASP A 95 -0.12 -5.20 7.94
N GLU A 96 0.11 -4.29 8.89
CA GLU A 96 -0.95 -3.58 9.61
C GLU A 96 -1.82 -2.72 8.66
N ILE A 97 -1.20 -2.01 7.72
CA ILE A 97 -1.91 -1.25 6.68
C ILE A 97 -2.76 -2.18 5.82
N SER A 98 -2.22 -3.31 5.37
CA SER A 98 -2.96 -4.26 4.53
C SER A 98 -4.21 -4.82 5.25
N GLU A 99 -4.11 -5.13 6.54
CA GLU A 99 -5.24 -5.58 7.35
C GLU A 99 -6.31 -4.48 7.50
N LEU A 100 -5.91 -3.24 7.81
CA LEU A 100 -6.85 -2.12 7.90
C LEU A 100 -7.55 -1.87 6.57
N LYS A 101 -6.84 -1.88 5.44
CA LYS A 101 -7.44 -1.76 4.10
C LYS A 101 -8.43 -2.88 3.80
N TYR A 102 -8.14 -4.11 4.25
CA TYR A 102 -9.07 -5.22 4.11
C TYR A 102 -10.38 -4.95 4.86
N THR A 103 -10.30 -4.48 6.12
CA THR A 103 -11.50 -4.13 6.91
C THR A 103 -12.30 -2.99 6.28
N ILE A 104 -11.66 -1.93 5.81
CA ILE A 104 -12.29 -0.81 5.09
C ILE A 104 -13.08 -1.31 3.88
N ARG A 105 -12.47 -2.19 3.07
CA ARG A 105 -13.12 -2.78 1.88
C ARG A 105 -14.28 -3.71 2.24
N GLN A 106 -14.25 -4.35 3.40
CA GLN A 106 -15.38 -5.14 3.89
C GLN A 106 -16.55 -4.25 4.31
N ILE A 107 -16.27 -3.17 5.06
CA ILE A 107 -17.29 -2.18 5.45
C ILE A 107 -17.95 -1.59 4.20
N ASP A 108 -17.16 -1.27 3.17
CA ASP A 108 -17.65 -0.74 1.88
C ASP A 108 -18.56 -1.71 1.10
N LYS A 109 -18.48 -3.02 1.34
CA LYS A 109 -19.29 -4.04 0.65
C LYS A 109 -20.65 -4.31 1.32
N VAL A 110 -20.83 -3.87 2.56
CA VAL A 110 -22.04 -4.09 3.38
C VAL A 110 -23.07 -2.98 3.15
#